data_AF-A0AAV1AJB7-F1
#
_entry.id   AF-A0AAV1AJB7-F1
#
_cell.length_a   1.000
_cell.length_b   1.000
_cell.length_c   1.000
_cell.angle_alpha   90.00
_cell.angle_beta   90.00
_cell.angle_gamma   90.00
#
_symmetry.space_group_name_H-M   'P 1'
#
loop_
_entity.id
_entity.type
_entity.pdbx_description
1 polymer ?
#
loop_
_entity_poly.entity_id
_entity_poly.type
_entity_poly.pdbx_seq_one_letter_code
_entity_poly.pdbx_strand_id
1 'polypeptide(L)'
;MNPLVIAPGGFFDENWFKEFLSKSSEWPDVVTRHVYNLGSEIYLHGHIPDKILYPTYLDGAAGTFSSLKNVLQSSQTSAKSWVGEAGGAYSSGRYLVSNAFVNSFWYLNQLGMSATYGTTTYCRQTLIGGNYGLLNTATFMPNPDYYYSALLWHRLMGSHVLSTTFYGTKKIRTYAHCAKETKGVTVLFLNLDNSTIVEARMSFHFGDIPPLNPIHVDPSKPVPVAPLSIVFAHIPDIITKVCS
;
A
#
# COMPACT_ATOMS: atom_id res chain seq x y z
N MET A 1 9.48 8.93 -28.63
CA MET A 1 8.78 8.35 -27.46
C MET A 1 7.74 7.39 -28.01
N ASN A 2 7.86 6.10 -27.71
CA ASN A 2 6.78 5.16 -28.02
C ASN A 2 5.74 5.28 -26.90
N PRO A 3 4.44 5.41 -27.23
CA PRO A 3 3.40 5.49 -26.22
C PRO A 3 3.30 4.16 -25.46
N LEU A 4 3.17 4.22 -24.13
CA LEU A 4 2.94 3.03 -23.33
C LEU A 4 1.53 2.50 -23.56
N VAL A 5 1.41 1.22 -23.86
CA VAL A 5 0.12 0.53 -23.98
C VAL A 5 -0.25 -0.05 -22.61
N ILE A 6 -1.35 0.46 -22.04
CA ILE A 6 -1.86 0.08 -20.73
C ILE A 6 -3.17 -0.68 -20.93
N ALA A 7 -3.21 -1.94 -20.53
CA ALA A 7 -4.37 -2.81 -20.67
C ALA A 7 -4.47 -3.78 -19.48
N PRO A 8 -5.64 -4.34 -19.15
CA PRO A 8 -6.93 -4.16 -19.81
C PRO A 8 -7.87 -3.18 -19.10
N GLY A 9 -7.49 -2.64 -17.93
CA GLY A 9 -8.36 -1.72 -17.17
C GLY A 9 -9.59 -2.41 -16.57
N GLY A 10 -9.44 -3.65 -16.08
CA GLY A 10 -10.54 -4.44 -15.52
C GLY A 10 -10.22 -5.04 -14.15
N PHE A 11 -11.19 -5.77 -13.58
CA PHE A 11 -10.94 -6.58 -12.39
C PHE A 11 -10.11 -7.80 -12.73
N PHE A 12 -9.30 -8.27 -11.77
CA PHE A 12 -8.46 -9.45 -11.99
C PHE A 12 -9.29 -10.73 -11.97
N ASP A 13 -9.23 -11.48 -13.07
CA ASP A 13 -9.66 -12.87 -13.18
C ASP A 13 -8.49 -13.69 -13.72
N GLU A 14 -8.09 -14.74 -12.99
CA GLU A 14 -6.84 -15.44 -13.30
C GLU A 14 -6.88 -16.13 -14.66
N ASN A 15 -8.00 -16.76 -15.03
CA ASN A 15 -8.12 -17.49 -16.28
C ASN A 15 -8.16 -16.54 -17.48
N TRP A 16 -8.94 -15.47 -17.36
CA TRP A 16 -9.04 -14.44 -18.40
C TRP A 16 -7.70 -13.72 -18.60
N PHE A 17 -6.97 -13.37 -17.53
CA PHE A 17 -5.65 -12.73 -17.65
C PHE A 17 -4.62 -13.67 -18.31
N LYS A 18 -4.65 -14.97 -17.99
CA LYS A 18 -3.79 -15.96 -18.67
C LYS A 18 -4.11 -16.04 -20.17
N GLU A 19 -5.38 -16.07 -20.53
CA GLU A 19 -5.80 -16.09 -21.94
C GLU A 19 -5.46 -14.77 -22.66
N PHE A 20 -5.66 -13.63 -22.01
CA PHE A 20 -5.29 -12.32 -22.54
C PHE A 20 -3.80 -12.26 -22.85
N LEU A 21 -2.95 -12.64 -21.89
CA LEU A 21 -1.49 -12.58 -22.06
C LEU A 21 -0.96 -13.64 -23.02
N SER A 22 -1.63 -14.79 -23.17
CA SER A 22 -1.21 -15.78 -24.17
C SER A 22 -1.47 -15.32 -25.60
N LYS A 23 -2.50 -14.48 -25.81
CA LYS A 23 -2.85 -13.92 -27.12
C LYS A 23 -2.20 -12.57 -27.43
N SER A 24 -1.74 -11.85 -26.41
CA SER A 24 -1.26 -10.47 -26.53
C SER A 24 0.11 -10.22 -25.88
N SER A 25 0.93 -11.25 -25.71
CA SER A 25 2.20 -11.20 -24.95
C SER A 25 3.14 -10.04 -25.29
N GLU A 26 3.17 -9.61 -26.56
CA GLU A 26 4.05 -8.53 -27.05
C GLU A 26 3.44 -7.12 -27.00
N TRP A 27 2.16 -6.99 -26.65
CA TRP A 27 1.41 -5.73 -26.85
C TRP A 27 1.37 -4.81 -25.64
N PRO A 28 0.98 -5.26 -24.42
CA PRO A 28 0.89 -4.37 -23.29
C PRO A 28 2.28 -4.14 -22.69
N ASP A 29 2.70 -2.88 -22.57
CA ASP A 29 3.83 -2.51 -21.71
C ASP A 29 3.47 -2.64 -20.22
N VAL A 30 2.18 -2.52 -19.93
CA VAL A 30 1.63 -2.50 -18.58
C VAL A 30 0.35 -3.32 -18.52
N VAL A 31 0.30 -4.22 -17.54
CA VAL A 31 -0.90 -4.99 -17.17
C VAL A 31 -1.54 -4.34 -15.95
N THR A 32 -2.71 -3.74 -16.14
CA THR A 32 -3.49 -3.07 -15.08
C THR A 32 -4.58 -3.95 -14.50
N ARG A 33 -4.94 -3.67 -13.25
CA ARG A 33 -6.20 -4.16 -12.65
C ARG A 33 -6.86 -3.10 -11.78
N HIS A 34 -8.14 -3.29 -11.52
CA HIS A 34 -8.92 -2.51 -10.58
C HIS A 34 -8.93 -3.15 -9.20
N VAL A 35 -8.97 -2.35 -8.14
CA VAL A 35 -9.00 -2.83 -6.75
C VAL A 35 -10.09 -2.12 -5.95
N TYR A 36 -11.12 -2.87 -5.57
CA TYR A 36 -12.22 -2.43 -4.70
C TYR A 36 -12.59 -3.51 -3.67
N ASN A 37 -11.71 -3.73 -2.71
CA ASN A 37 -11.83 -4.85 -1.78
C ASN A 37 -12.78 -4.61 -0.61
N LEU A 38 -13.20 -3.39 -0.26
CA LEU A 38 -14.10 -3.16 0.89
C LEU A 38 -15.60 -3.37 0.56
N GLY A 39 -15.97 -3.35 -0.71
CA GLY A 39 -17.33 -3.59 -1.20
C GLY A 39 -18.16 -2.32 -1.44
N SER A 40 -19.49 -2.47 -1.65
CA SER A 40 -20.43 -1.34 -1.79
C SER A 40 -21.02 -0.95 -0.46
N GLU A 41 -21.36 0.33 -0.30
CA GLU A 41 -22.29 0.77 0.75
C GLU A 41 -23.69 0.16 0.57
N ILE A 42 -24.20 0.08 -0.66
CA ILE A 42 -25.61 -0.27 -0.96
C ILE A 42 -25.98 -1.68 -0.46
N TYR A 43 -25.00 -2.58 -0.38
CA TYR A 43 -25.22 -4.00 -0.05
C TYR A 43 -24.68 -4.43 1.33
N LEU A 44 -23.91 -3.58 2.02
CA LEU A 44 -23.10 -4.01 3.19
C LEU A 44 -23.52 -3.41 4.53
N HIS A 45 -24.67 -2.74 4.62
CA HIS A 45 -25.26 -2.25 5.88
C HIS A 45 -24.26 -1.63 6.88
N GLY A 46 -23.28 -0.87 6.39
CA GLY A 46 -22.45 -0.02 7.24
C GLY A 46 -21.21 -0.64 7.91
N HIS A 47 -20.76 -1.85 7.57
CA HIS A 47 -19.59 -2.49 8.19
C HIS A 47 -18.23 -2.23 7.51
N ILE A 48 -18.13 -1.17 6.70
CA ILE A 48 -16.86 -0.83 6.01
C ILE A 48 -15.71 -0.51 6.99
N PRO A 49 -15.91 0.27 8.08
CA PRO A 49 -14.85 0.52 9.05
C PRO A 49 -14.30 -0.76 9.69
N ASP A 50 -15.19 -1.70 10.04
CA ASP A 50 -14.80 -2.98 10.63
C ASP A 50 -13.90 -3.77 9.67
N LYS A 51 -14.24 -3.79 8.38
CA LYS A 51 -13.42 -4.43 7.33
C LYS A 51 -12.06 -3.77 7.15
N ILE A 52 -11.96 -2.45 7.30
CA ILE A 52 -10.68 -1.73 7.21
C ILE A 52 -9.77 -2.10 8.38
N LEU A 53 -10.34 -2.30 9.57
CA LEU A 53 -9.59 -2.59 10.80
C LEU A 53 -9.42 -4.10 11.07
N TYR A 54 -10.01 -4.96 10.24
CA TYR A 54 -9.94 -6.41 10.41
C TYR A 54 -8.84 -7.05 9.54
N PRO A 55 -7.75 -7.58 10.13
CA PRO A 55 -6.58 -8.04 9.37
C PRO A 55 -6.90 -9.11 8.32
N THR A 56 -7.73 -10.10 8.67
CA THR A 56 -8.11 -11.19 7.77
C THR A 56 -8.83 -10.69 6.52
N TYR A 57 -9.56 -9.58 6.63
CA TYR A 57 -10.23 -8.98 5.48
C TYR A 57 -9.23 -8.28 4.55
N LEU A 58 -8.28 -7.53 5.13
CA LEU A 58 -7.20 -6.89 4.38
C LEU A 58 -6.30 -7.92 3.66
N ASP A 59 -6.03 -9.06 4.30
CA ASP A 59 -5.24 -10.15 3.73
C ASP A 59 -5.89 -10.78 2.48
N GLY A 60 -7.22 -10.66 2.33
CA GLY A 60 -7.93 -11.17 1.16
C GLY A 60 -7.42 -10.57 -0.17
N ALA A 61 -6.90 -9.33 -0.15
CA ALA A 61 -6.34 -8.71 -1.34
C ALA A 61 -4.98 -9.33 -1.76
N ALA A 62 -4.24 -9.93 -0.82
CA ALA A 62 -2.90 -10.48 -1.07
C ALA A 62 -2.93 -11.61 -2.10
N GLY A 63 -3.99 -12.43 -2.09
CA GLY A 63 -4.20 -13.50 -3.07
C GLY A 63 -4.24 -12.94 -4.50
N THR A 64 -4.99 -11.87 -4.73
CA THR A 64 -5.08 -11.22 -6.05
C THR A 64 -3.73 -10.66 -6.52
N PHE A 65 -2.99 -9.99 -5.63
CA PHE A 65 -1.65 -9.48 -5.95
C PHE A 65 -0.67 -10.61 -6.28
N SER A 66 -0.69 -11.68 -5.49
CA SER A 66 0.16 -12.86 -5.67
C SER A 66 -0.17 -13.61 -6.97
N SER A 67 -1.45 -13.86 -7.24
CA SER A 67 -1.89 -14.54 -8.46
C SER A 67 -1.48 -13.76 -9.72
N LEU A 68 -1.67 -12.44 -9.76
CA LEU A 68 -1.23 -11.66 -10.92
C LEU A 68 0.29 -11.69 -11.07
N LYS A 69 1.06 -11.59 -9.98
CA LYS A 69 2.51 -11.71 -10.02
C LYS A 69 2.93 -13.06 -10.64
N ASN A 70 2.31 -14.15 -10.20
CA ASN A 70 2.57 -15.50 -10.71
C ASN A 70 2.20 -15.63 -12.20
N VAL A 71 1.04 -15.09 -12.60
CA VAL A 71 0.60 -15.08 -14.00
C VAL A 71 1.63 -14.37 -14.88
N LEU A 72 2.07 -13.17 -14.48
CA LEU A 72 3.09 -12.41 -15.22
C LEU A 72 4.42 -13.17 -15.29
N GLN A 73 4.88 -13.75 -14.17
CA GLN A 73 6.10 -14.56 -14.13
C GLN A 73 6.04 -15.83 -14.99
N SER A 74 4.85 -16.43 -15.14
CA SER A 74 4.64 -17.61 -15.99
C SER A 74 4.43 -17.28 -17.46
N SER A 75 4.17 -16.02 -17.79
CA SER A 75 3.90 -15.57 -19.15
C SER A 75 5.18 -15.11 -19.85
N GLN A 76 5.17 -15.03 -21.18
CA GLN A 76 6.31 -14.54 -21.97
C GLN A 76 6.37 -13.00 -22.08
N THR A 77 5.51 -12.28 -21.35
CA THR A 77 5.44 -10.82 -21.44
C THR A 77 6.50 -10.14 -20.57
N SER A 78 6.99 -8.98 -21.02
CA SER A 78 7.82 -8.07 -20.24
C SER A 78 7.00 -7.00 -19.50
N ALA A 79 5.67 -7.08 -19.58
CA ALA A 79 4.76 -6.08 -19.03
C ALA A 79 4.89 -5.91 -17.52
N LYS A 80 4.78 -4.66 -17.07
CA LYS A 80 4.80 -4.31 -15.64
C LYS A 80 3.39 -4.41 -15.04
N SER A 81 3.30 -4.80 -13.76
CA SER A 81 2.02 -4.83 -13.05
C SER A 81 1.67 -3.46 -12.46
N TRP A 82 0.48 -2.95 -12.79
CA TRP A 82 -0.08 -1.70 -12.25
C TRP A 82 -1.44 -1.96 -11.60
N VAL A 83 -1.78 -1.16 -10.60
CA VAL A 83 -3.17 -0.94 -10.19
C VAL A 83 -3.64 0.28 -10.95
N GLY A 84 -4.50 0.08 -11.95
CA GLY A 84 -4.97 1.13 -12.86
C GLY A 84 -6.08 1.98 -12.27
N GLU A 85 -6.81 1.43 -11.30
CA GLU A 85 -7.85 2.12 -10.55
C GLU A 85 -8.03 1.45 -9.20
N ALA A 86 -8.12 2.23 -8.12
CA ALA A 86 -8.43 1.67 -6.82
C ALA A 86 -9.18 2.64 -5.92
N GLY A 87 -10.25 2.15 -5.31
CA GLY A 87 -10.94 2.79 -4.21
C GLY A 87 -11.29 1.73 -3.17
N GLY A 88 -11.33 2.07 -1.89
CA GLY A 88 -11.62 1.06 -0.86
C GLY A 88 -12.98 0.44 -1.08
N ALA A 89 -14.00 1.29 -1.07
CA ALA A 89 -15.37 0.94 -1.38
C ALA A 89 -15.76 1.44 -2.78
N TYR A 90 -16.44 0.59 -3.56
CA TYR A 90 -17.00 0.99 -4.85
C TYR A 90 -18.29 1.80 -4.67
N SER A 91 -18.88 2.32 -5.76
CA SER A 91 -20.02 3.23 -5.73
C SER A 91 -19.73 4.57 -5.03
N SER A 92 -18.62 5.24 -5.42
CA SER A 92 -18.18 6.54 -4.87
C SER A 92 -17.68 6.54 -3.43
N GLY A 93 -17.56 5.37 -2.79
CA GLY A 93 -17.13 5.26 -1.40
C GLY A 93 -18.17 5.80 -0.41
N ARG A 94 -17.85 5.73 0.89
CA ARG A 94 -18.81 6.04 1.95
C ARG A 94 -18.45 7.32 2.70
N TYR A 95 -19.45 8.17 2.92
CA TYR A 95 -19.31 9.39 3.71
C TYR A 95 -18.91 9.08 5.17
N LEU A 96 -18.01 9.87 5.74
CA LEU A 96 -17.37 9.70 7.07
C LEU A 96 -16.53 8.43 7.24
N VAL A 97 -16.30 7.69 6.16
CA VAL A 97 -15.41 6.52 6.15
C VAL A 97 -14.33 6.73 5.12
N SER A 98 -14.68 6.78 3.83
CA SER A 98 -13.73 6.89 2.71
C SER A 98 -13.05 8.26 2.61
N ASN A 99 -13.67 9.31 3.16
CA ASN A 99 -13.09 10.66 3.30
C ASN A 99 -12.53 10.92 4.72
N ALA A 100 -12.51 9.92 5.60
CA ALA A 100 -12.05 10.04 6.98
C ALA A 100 -10.71 9.34 7.20
N PHE A 101 -10.08 9.61 8.34
CA PHE A 101 -8.77 9.05 8.71
C PHE A 101 -8.74 7.51 8.70
N VAL A 102 -9.86 6.85 9.04
CA VAL A 102 -9.93 5.39 9.04
C VAL A 102 -9.59 4.77 7.67
N ASN A 103 -9.89 5.44 6.56
CA ASN A 103 -9.56 4.93 5.22
C ASN A 103 -8.05 4.88 4.94
N SER A 104 -7.25 5.66 5.68
CA SER A 104 -5.79 5.70 5.51
C SER A 104 -5.14 4.36 5.88
N PHE A 105 -5.72 3.60 6.83
CA PHE A 105 -5.26 2.25 7.15
C PHE A 105 -5.38 1.31 5.95
N TRP A 106 -6.53 1.32 5.29
CA TRP A 106 -6.74 0.53 4.09
C TRP A 106 -5.81 1.00 2.97
N TYR A 107 -5.73 2.30 2.72
CA TYR A 107 -4.97 2.81 1.60
C TYR A 107 -3.48 2.51 1.72
N LEU A 108 -2.88 2.77 2.89
CA LEU A 108 -1.48 2.44 3.16
C LEU A 108 -1.20 0.94 3.15
N ASN A 109 -2.13 0.13 3.69
CA ASN A 109 -2.04 -1.32 3.58
C ASN A 109 -2.01 -1.77 2.12
N GLN A 110 -2.87 -1.20 1.25
CA GLN A 110 -2.89 -1.55 -0.17
C GLN A 110 -1.63 -1.10 -0.90
N LEU A 111 -1.11 0.10 -0.59
CA LEU A 111 0.16 0.57 -1.16
C LEU A 111 1.31 -0.38 -0.80
N GLY A 112 1.48 -0.67 0.50
CA GLY A 112 2.50 -1.59 0.99
C GLY A 112 2.36 -2.99 0.42
N MET A 113 1.16 -3.56 0.44
CA MET A 113 0.89 -4.89 -0.11
C MET A 113 1.18 -4.95 -1.62
N SER A 114 0.72 -3.95 -2.37
CA SER A 114 0.95 -3.91 -3.82
C SER A 114 2.44 -3.84 -4.16
N ALA A 115 3.20 -3.07 -3.40
CA ALA A 115 4.64 -2.93 -3.55
C ALA A 115 5.37 -4.25 -3.26
N THR A 116 5.02 -4.96 -2.18
CA THR A 116 5.61 -6.27 -1.83
C THR A 116 5.42 -7.32 -2.94
N TYR A 117 4.31 -7.25 -3.67
CA TYR A 117 4.02 -8.15 -4.79
C TYR A 117 4.50 -7.63 -6.16
N GLY A 118 5.29 -6.55 -6.19
CA GLY A 118 5.91 -6.05 -7.43
C GLY A 118 4.99 -5.22 -8.32
N THR A 119 3.90 -4.66 -7.77
CA THR A 119 3.12 -3.63 -8.46
C THR A 119 3.93 -2.34 -8.49
N THR A 120 4.14 -1.77 -9.67
CA THR A 120 5.04 -0.61 -9.87
C THR A 120 4.33 0.74 -9.78
N THR A 121 3.04 0.78 -10.10
CA THR A 121 2.22 2.00 -10.04
C THR A 121 0.86 1.70 -9.42
N TYR A 122 0.37 2.64 -8.61
CA TYR A 122 -0.93 2.55 -7.95
C TYR A 122 -1.75 3.81 -8.21
N CYS A 123 -2.78 3.69 -9.05
CA CYS A 123 -3.69 4.78 -9.39
C CYS A 123 -4.87 4.83 -8.41
N ARG A 124 -4.93 5.88 -7.60
CA ARG A 124 -6.00 6.10 -6.62
C ARG A 124 -7.21 6.76 -7.29
N GLN A 125 -8.35 6.08 -7.22
CA GLN A 125 -9.66 6.63 -7.52
C GLN A 125 -10.16 7.39 -6.28
N THR A 126 -10.30 8.71 -6.30
CA THR A 126 -9.92 9.70 -7.32
C THR A 126 -9.06 10.79 -6.69
N LEU A 127 -8.45 11.66 -7.51
CA LEU A 127 -7.94 12.94 -7.01
C LEU A 127 -9.09 13.83 -6.49
N ILE A 128 -10.16 13.97 -7.28
CA ILE A 128 -11.36 14.75 -6.97
C ILE A 128 -12.58 13.96 -7.45
N GLY A 129 -13.61 13.83 -6.62
CA GLY A 129 -14.88 13.16 -6.98
C GLY A 129 -15.22 11.98 -6.08
N GLY A 130 -16.48 11.90 -5.65
CA GLY A 130 -16.94 10.88 -4.69
C GLY A 130 -16.38 11.08 -3.27
N ASN A 131 -16.79 10.22 -2.34
CA ASN A 131 -16.34 10.23 -0.95
C ASN A 131 -14.91 9.67 -0.79
N TYR A 132 -14.41 8.87 -1.73
CA TYR A 132 -13.03 8.38 -1.69
C TYR A 132 -12.00 9.35 -2.29
N GLY A 133 -12.44 10.52 -2.77
CA GLY A 133 -11.59 11.52 -3.40
C GLY A 133 -10.51 12.02 -2.44
N LEU A 134 -9.30 12.25 -2.93
CA LEU A 134 -8.22 12.80 -2.11
C LEU A 134 -8.46 14.27 -1.73
N LEU A 135 -9.17 15.02 -2.58
CA LEU A 135 -9.62 16.39 -2.30
C LEU A 135 -11.15 16.43 -2.20
N ASN A 136 -11.64 17.26 -1.29
CA ASN A 136 -13.06 17.58 -1.18
C ASN A 136 -13.55 18.25 -2.47
N THR A 137 -14.69 17.81 -2.99
CA THR A 137 -15.23 18.27 -4.28
C THR A 137 -15.75 19.71 -4.26
N ALA A 138 -16.18 20.21 -3.10
CA ALA A 138 -16.73 21.56 -2.96
C ALA A 138 -15.66 22.57 -2.54
N THR A 139 -14.77 22.19 -1.61
CA THR A 139 -13.79 23.13 -1.03
C THR A 139 -12.39 22.96 -1.59
N PHE A 140 -12.11 21.90 -2.36
CA PHE A 140 -10.76 21.49 -2.79
C PHE A 140 -9.77 21.26 -1.63
N MET A 141 -10.27 21.20 -0.38
CA MET A 141 -9.43 20.91 0.76
C MET A 141 -9.08 19.41 0.76
N PRO A 142 -7.80 19.06 0.98
CA PRO A 142 -7.35 17.68 1.05
C PRO A 142 -7.98 16.92 2.22
N ASN A 143 -8.50 15.73 1.92
CA ASN A 143 -8.96 14.76 2.90
C ASN A 143 -7.76 14.10 3.62
N PRO A 144 -7.96 13.44 4.77
CA PRO A 144 -6.90 12.79 5.54
C PRO A 144 -6.02 11.85 4.70
N ASP A 145 -6.61 11.10 3.77
CA ASP A 145 -5.87 10.21 2.86
C ASP A 145 -4.82 10.94 2.00
N TYR A 146 -5.06 12.20 1.63
CA TYR A 146 -4.08 12.96 0.86
C TYR A 146 -2.81 13.21 1.68
N TYR A 147 -2.96 13.67 2.92
CA TYR A 147 -1.81 13.99 3.76
C TYR A 147 -1.17 12.75 4.37
N TYR A 148 -1.93 11.95 5.12
CA TYR A 148 -1.41 10.84 5.92
C TYR A 148 -1.01 9.64 5.07
N SER A 149 -1.68 9.43 3.94
CA SER A 149 -1.37 8.32 3.05
C SER A 149 -0.53 8.75 1.86
N ALA A 150 -1.11 9.52 0.93
CA ALA A 150 -0.48 9.80 -0.36
C ALA A 150 0.80 10.63 -0.22
N LEU A 151 0.74 11.76 0.50
CA LEU A 151 1.85 12.70 0.62
C LEU A 151 2.99 12.13 1.47
N LEU A 152 2.69 11.56 2.65
CA LEU A 152 3.72 10.94 3.49
C LEU A 152 4.37 9.73 2.82
N TRP A 153 3.58 8.85 2.17
CA TRP A 153 4.14 7.76 1.36
C TRP A 153 5.04 8.31 0.26
N HIS A 154 4.56 9.31 -0.49
CA HIS A 154 5.33 9.92 -1.58
C HIS A 154 6.63 10.56 -1.10
N ARG A 155 6.71 11.13 0.11
CA ARG A 155 7.92 11.78 0.62
C ARG A 155 8.89 10.78 1.27
N LEU A 156 8.38 9.75 1.93
CA LEU A 156 9.20 8.91 2.82
C LEU A 156 9.54 7.53 2.23
N MET A 157 8.66 6.96 1.40
CA MET A 157 8.82 5.60 0.86
C MET A 157 9.41 5.65 -0.55
N GLY A 158 10.58 5.06 -0.75
CA GLY A 158 11.27 4.97 -2.04
C GLY A 158 10.76 3.83 -2.93
N SER A 159 11.39 3.69 -4.10
CA SER A 159 11.03 2.69 -5.12
C SER A 159 11.48 1.26 -4.78
N HIS A 160 12.51 1.12 -3.94
CA HIS A 160 13.07 -0.18 -3.57
C HIS A 160 12.34 -0.73 -2.34
N VAL A 161 11.60 -1.82 -2.55
CA VAL A 161 10.82 -2.49 -1.51
C VAL A 161 11.71 -3.48 -0.76
N LEU A 162 11.64 -3.47 0.57
CA LEU A 162 12.36 -4.40 1.43
C LEU A 162 11.37 -5.42 2.03
N SER A 163 11.83 -6.65 2.20
CA SER A 163 11.03 -7.67 2.87
C SER A 163 11.01 -7.40 4.38
N THR A 164 9.83 -7.48 4.98
CA THR A 164 9.63 -7.29 6.42
C THR A 164 8.79 -8.41 7.00
N THR A 165 9.21 -8.91 8.15
CA THR A 165 8.44 -9.87 8.95
C THR A 165 8.20 -9.26 10.32
N PHE A 166 6.95 -9.23 10.77
CA PHE A 166 6.60 -8.81 12.12
C PHE A 166 6.29 -10.04 12.98
N TYR A 167 7.02 -10.18 14.09
CA TYR A 167 6.80 -11.24 15.07
C TYR A 167 5.90 -10.70 16.19
N GLY A 168 4.60 -10.98 16.12
CA GLY A 168 3.63 -10.51 17.09
C GLY A 168 2.18 -10.68 16.62
N THR A 169 1.30 -9.76 17.01
CA THR A 169 -0.10 -9.78 16.58
C THR A 169 -0.26 -9.45 15.10
N LYS A 170 -1.21 -10.12 14.42
CA LYS A 170 -1.59 -9.83 13.02
C LYS A 170 -2.25 -8.47 12.83
N LYS A 171 -2.61 -7.79 13.93
CA LYS A 171 -3.18 -6.44 13.92
C LYS A 171 -2.13 -5.35 13.70
N ILE A 172 -0.84 -5.66 13.84
CA ILE A 172 0.24 -4.77 13.41
C ILE A 172 0.67 -5.21 12.01
N ARG A 173 0.70 -4.25 11.11
CA ARG A 173 1.20 -4.45 9.75
C ARG A 173 2.40 -3.57 9.53
N THR A 174 3.42 -4.14 8.90
CA THR A 174 4.69 -3.46 8.67
C THR A 174 5.08 -3.55 7.21
N TYR A 175 5.58 -2.45 6.66
CA TYR A 175 6.13 -2.39 5.31
C TYR A 175 7.42 -1.57 5.35
N ALA A 176 8.49 -2.01 4.69
CA ALA A 176 9.73 -1.23 4.63
C ALA A 176 10.17 -1.00 3.19
N HIS A 177 10.64 0.20 2.94
CA HIS A 177 11.22 0.62 1.66
C HIS A 177 12.55 1.32 1.95
N CYS A 178 13.45 1.34 0.97
CA CYS A 178 14.54 2.31 1.01
C CYS A 178 13.92 3.72 1.06
N ALA A 179 14.57 4.65 1.76
CA ALA A 179 14.09 6.02 1.83
C ALA A 179 14.20 6.70 0.46
N LYS A 180 13.31 7.65 0.18
CA LYS A 180 13.18 8.24 -1.17
C LYS A 180 14.26 9.27 -1.50
N GLU A 181 14.52 10.19 -0.59
CA GLU A 181 15.41 11.33 -0.83
C GLU A 181 16.72 11.25 -0.01
N THR A 182 16.76 10.36 0.98
CA THR A 182 17.88 10.18 1.90
C THR A 182 18.38 8.75 1.87
N LYS A 183 19.62 8.53 2.34
CA LYS A 183 20.12 7.18 2.60
C LYS A 183 19.41 6.60 3.81
N GLY A 184 19.06 5.33 3.72
CA GLY A 184 18.47 4.58 4.82
C GLY A 184 17.17 3.88 4.45
N VAL A 185 16.41 3.51 5.48
CA VAL A 185 15.20 2.70 5.36
C VAL A 185 14.05 3.42 6.03
N THR A 186 12.90 3.42 5.39
CA THR A 186 11.64 3.89 5.99
C THR A 186 10.76 2.68 6.25
N VAL A 187 10.30 2.55 7.49
CA VAL A 187 9.37 1.50 7.93
C VAL A 187 8.03 2.13 8.28
N LEU A 188 6.97 1.64 7.66
CA LEU A 188 5.59 1.97 7.98
C LEU A 188 5.05 0.93 8.97
N PHE A 189 4.50 1.40 10.09
CA PHE A 189 3.72 0.60 11.04
C PHE A 189 2.26 1.05 11.00
N LEU A 190 1.37 0.07 10.87
CA LEU A 190 -0.08 0.26 10.98
C LEU A 190 -0.56 -0.53 12.20
N ASN A 191 -1.07 0.16 13.23
CA ASN A 191 -1.71 -0.50 14.36
C ASN A 191 -3.23 -0.47 14.18
N LEU A 192 -3.80 -1.64 13.90
CA LEU A 192 -5.25 -1.85 13.74
C LEU A 192 -5.93 -2.21 15.07
N ASP A 193 -5.18 -2.41 16.16
CA ASP A 193 -5.74 -2.65 17.48
C ASP A 193 -6.27 -1.34 18.08
N ASN A 194 -7.40 -1.42 18.79
CA ASN A 194 -8.09 -0.26 19.38
C ASN A 194 -7.77 -0.04 20.86
N SER A 195 -6.95 -0.91 21.46
CA SER A 195 -6.70 -0.92 22.90
C SER A 195 -5.21 -1.04 23.27
N THR A 196 -4.41 -1.66 22.41
CA THR A 196 -3.05 -2.05 22.76
C THR A 196 -2.01 -1.13 22.11
N ILE A 197 -1.18 -0.50 22.94
CA ILE A 197 0.08 0.11 22.47
C ILE A 197 1.05 -1.04 22.20
N VAL A 198 1.62 -1.07 21.00
CA VAL A 198 2.64 -2.07 20.65
C VAL A 198 4.00 -1.42 20.66
N GLU A 199 4.90 -1.98 21.47
CA GLU A 199 6.31 -1.61 21.52
C GLU A 199 7.09 -2.40 20.46
N ALA A 200 7.23 -1.83 19.26
CA ALA A 200 7.90 -2.49 18.14
C ALA A 200 9.44 -2.36 18.27
N ARG A 201 10.13 -3.50 18.39
CA ARG A 201 11.60 -3.57 18.26
C ARG A 201 11.97 -4.01 16.86
N MET A 202 12.89 -3.29 16.23
CA MET A 202 13.35 -3.59 14.88
C MET A 202 14.67 -4.35 14.94
N SER A 203 14.73 -5.51 14.30
CA SER A 203 15.97 -6.26 14.10
C SER A 203 16.25 -6.35 12.61
N PHE A 204 17.35 -5.76 12.16
CA PHE A 204 17.81 -5.83 10.78
C PHE A 204 18.69 -7.06 10.61
N HIS A 205 18.31 -7.97 9.71
CA HIS A 205 19.18 -9.07 9.29
C HIS A 205 20.02 -8.63 8.09
N PHE A 206 20.91 -7.66 8.32
CA PHE A 206 21.91 -7.19 7.36
C PHE A 206 23.20 -6.94 8.13
N GLY A 207 24.36 -7.34 7.59
CA GLY A 207 25.65 -7.24 8.29
C GLY A 207 26.00 -5.81 8.72
N ASP A 208 26.22 -5.66 10.03
CA ASP A 208 26.92 -4.65 10.87
C ASP A 208 26.89 -3.11 10.63
N ILE A 209 26.25 -2.39 11.62
CA ILE A 209 26.53 -1.14 12.45
C ILE A 209 26.91 0.26 11.79
N PRO A 210 26.83 1.49 12.43
CA PRO A 210 25.80 2.42 13.06
C PRO A 210 25.72 3.86 12.38
N PRO A 211 25.29 5.01 13.00
CA PRO A 211 23.99 5.53 13.51
C PRO A 211 23.45 6.83 12.79
N LEU A 212 22.40 7.46 13.36
CA LEU A 212 21.22 8.18 12.78
C LEU A 212 21.13 9.73 12.99
N ASN A 213 20.12 10.43 12.38
CA ASN A 213 19.09 11.36 12.99
C ASN A 213 18.05 12.01 12.00
N PRO A 214 16.72 12.22 12.30
CA PRO A 214 16.12 13.17 13.31
C PRO A 214 14.79 12.73 14.04
N ILE A 215 14.26 13.57 14.98
CA ILE A 215 13.40 13.25 16.16
C ILE A 215 13.87 11.99 16.91
N HIS A 216 14.72 12.22 17.91
CA HIS A 216 15.52 11.18 18.55
C HIS A 216 14.69 10.33 19.52
N VAL A 217 14.27 9.15 19.07
CA VAL A 217 13.99 8.01 19.94
C VAL A 217 15.19 7.07 19.90
N ASP A 218 15.65 6.64 21.08
CA ASP A 218 16.77 5.70 21.23
C ASP A 218 16.48 4.41 20.45
N PRO A 219 17.33 3.99 19.49
CA PRO A 219 17.08 2.81 18.66
C PRO A 219 17.09 1.49 19.45
N SER A 220 17.64 1.49 20.68
CA SER A 220 17.53 0.35 21.60
C SER A 220 16.16 0.26 22.27
N LYS A 221 15.40 1.36 22.25
CA LYS A 221 14.06 1.42 22.82
C LYS A 221 13.02 1.07 21.76
N PRO A 222 11.95 0.38 22.15
CA PRO A 222 10.87 0.07 21.23
C PRO A 222 10.22 1.35 20.69
N VAL A 223 9.75 1.29 19.44
CA VAL A 223 8.89 2.33 18.86
C VAL A 223 7.47 2.09 19.39
N PRO A 224 6.89 3.00 20.21
CA PRO A 224 5.53 2.85 20.68
C PRO A 224 4.57 3.17 19.53
N VAL A 225 3.76 2.20 19.13
CA VAL A 225 2.70 2.37 18.13
C VAL A 225 1.36 2.36 18.85
N ALA A 226 0.78 3.55 19.01
CA ALA A 226 -0.49 3.74 19.71
C ALA A 226 -1.64 2.98 19.04
N PRO A 227 -2.74 2.65 19.76
CA PRO A 227 -3.91 2.04 19.16
C PRO A 227 -4.48 2.91 18.03
N LEU A 228 -4.96 2.29 16.95
CA LEU A 228 -5.52 2.96 15.76
C LEU A 228 -4.63 4.11 15.29
N SER A 229 -3.35 3.82 15.10
CA SER A 229 -2.37 4.81 14.63
C SER A 229 -1.52 4.31 13.46
N ILE A 230 -1.00 5.28 12.72
CA ILE A 230 -0.12 5.11 11.57
C ILE A 230 1.19 5.80 11.91
N VAL A 231 2.30 5.07 11.83
CA VAL A 231 3.64 5.59 12.14
C VAL A 231 4.58 5.30 10.99
N PHE A 232 5.20 6.35 10.46
CA PHE A 232 6.36 6.22 9.57
C PHE A 232 7.63 6.45 10.39
N ALA A 233 8.46 5.42 10.48
CA ALA A 233 9.77 5.49 11.12
C ALA A 233 10.85 5.55 10.04
N HIS A 234 11.53 6.69 9.91
CA HIS A 234 12.68 6.81 9.02
C HIS A 234 13.96 6.51 9.79
N ILE A 235 14.81 5.67 9.21
CA ILE A 235 16.04 5.18 9.80
C ILE A 235 17.17 5.58 8.86
N PRO A 236 17.78 6.75 9.07
CA PRO A 236 18.86 7.24 8.23
C PRO A 236 20.10 6.35 8.32
N ASP A 237 21.01 6.52 7.37
CA ASP A 237 22.39 5.99 7.41
C ASP A 237 22.55 4.46 7.45
N ILE A 238 21.47 3.69 7.24
CA ILE A 238 21.60 2.26 6.92
C ILE A 238 22.17 2.13 5.50
N ILE A 239 23.44 1.75 5.41
CA ILE A 239 24.11 1.42 4.15
C ILE A 239 23.78 -0.04 3.80
N THR A 240 22.65 -0.27 3.13
CA THR A 240 22.45 -1.53 2.40
C THR A 240 22.87 -1.34 0.95
N LYS A 241 23.50 -2.34 0.33
CA LYS A 241 23.80 -2.35 -1.12
C LYS A 241 22.55 -2.16 -2.00
N VAL A 242 21.36 -2.37 -1.44
CA VAL A 242 20.07 -2.27 -2.15
C VAL A 242 19.50 -0.84 -2.08
N CYS A 243 19.88 -0.06 -1.06
CA CYS A 243 19.42 1.31 -0.84
C CYS A 243 20.51 2.37 -1.10
N SER A 244 21.66 1.97 -1.66
CA SER A 244 22.83 2.80 -1.96
C SER A 244 22.85 3.31 -3.39
#